data_AF-A0A432UGM5-F1
#
_entry.id   AF-A0A432UGM5-F1
#
_cell.length_a   1.000
_cell.length_b   1.000
_cell.length_c   1.000
_cell.angle_alpha   90.00
_cell.angle_beta   90.00
_cell.angle_gamma   90.00
#
_symmetry.space_group_name_H-M   'P 1'
#
loop_
_entity.id
_entity.type
_entity.pdbx_description
1 polymer ?
#
loop_
_entity_poly.entity_id
_entity_poly.type
_entity_poly.pdbx_seq_one_letter_code
_entity_poly.pdbx_strand_id
1 'polypeptide(L)'
;MEALLYPQTYLRRDLAEQVFKVVDRLVLLRPAEYPPEGVARELLREGRVRLLYPPPLGERLQAFLDLVSGYEEWGQWMRDPENLALFKGLPEFAEESVSEIKRALVGDQSLGEEDPVLRARVLLALAERLDARLEALDEELARLETRSRDLSRYILGDTIGVRFPRWVTEIQEPPLDLPALEVRLLAWARLVPLLPEIPETLFTDQVSLEEEWKEVSAKCLSEKTLTPRIRIREILYQASSASLLCLQTNPSLSPGSTRVIFLLSSP
;
A
#
# COMPACT_ATOMS: atom_id res chain seq x y z
N MET A 1 -21.74 -3.74 6.35
CA MET A 1 -20.69 -2.85 6.87
C MET A 1 -19.70 -2.56 5.75
N GLU A 2 -19.51 -1.29 5.42
CA GLU A 2 -18.51 -0.81 4.45
C GLU A 2 -17.32 -0.23 5.22
N ALA A 3 -16.08 -0.56 4.83
CA ALA A 3 -14.87 -0.06 5.49
C ALA A 3 -13.83 0.42 4.48
N LEU A 4 -13.04 1.43 4.81
CA LEU A 4 -11.90 1.89 4.03
C LEU A 4 -10.65 1.09 4.37
N LEU A 5 -10.00 0.49 3.36
CA LEU A 5 -8.67 -0.07 3.54
C LEU A 5 -7.66 1.05 3.73
N TYR A 6 -6.95 1.04 4.85
CA TYR A 6 -5.96 2.07 5.19
C TYR A 6 -4.72 1.42 5.81
N PRO A 7 -3.49 1.87 5.47
CA PRO A 7 -3.13 2.91 4.50
C PRO A 7 -2.79 2.36 3.10
N GLN A 8 -3.24 1.14 2.79
CA GLN A 8 -2.93 0.48 1.52
C GLN A 8 -3.79 1.02 0.37
N THR A 9 -3.19 1.15 -0.82
CA THR A 9 -3.87 1.46 -2.09
C THR A 9 -3.97 0.25 -3.03
N TYR A 10 -3.24 -0.82 -2.69
CA TYR A 10 -3.35 -2.14 -3.30
C TYR A 10 -4.04 -3.11 -2.34
N LEU A 11 -4.91 -3.98 -2.84
CA LEU A 11 -5.55 -5.02 -2.03
C LEU A 11 -4.88 -6.35 -2.35
N ARG A 12 -4.12 -6.89 -1.39
CA ARG A 12 -3.57 -8.24 -1.50
C ARG A 12 -4.64 -9.32 -1.37
N ARG A 13 -4.43 -10.47 -2.01
CA ARG A 13 -5.31 -11.64 -2.00
C ARG A 13 -5.48 -12.21 -0.60
N ASP A 14 -4.39 -12.41 0.12
CA ASP A 14 -4.41 -12.95 1.48
C ASP A 14 -5.15 -12.02 2.45
N LEU A 15 -4.96 -10.71 2.31
CA LEU A 15 -5.65 -9.70 3.09
C LEU A 15 -7.14 -9.65 2.75
N ALA A 16 -7.50 -9.71 1.46
CA ALA A 16 -8.89 -9.77 1.02
C ALA A 16 -9.64 -10.94 1.67
N GLU A 17 -9.03 -12.12 1.70
CA GLU A 17 -9.62 -13.31 2.35
C GLU A 17 -9.93 -13.09 3.84
N GLN A 18 -9.14 -12.30 4.56
CA GLN A 18 -9.38 -12.00 5.97
C GLN A 18 -10.38 -10.87 6.17
N VAL A 19 -10.22 -9.77 5.43
CA VAL A 19 -11.08 -8.58 5.46
C VAL A 19 -12.54 -8.98 5.29
N PHE A 20 -12.83 -9.78 4.29
CA PHE A 20 -14.20 -10.17 3.94
C PHE A 20 -14.87 -11.17 4.89
N LYS A 21 -14.17 -11.65 5.92
CA LYS A 21 -14.80 -12.36 7.04
C LYS A 21 -15.48 -11.41 8.02
N VAL A 22 -15.25 -10.11 7.88
CA VAL A 22 -15.56 -9.09 8.89
C VAL A 22 -16.36 -7.95 8.29
N VAL A 23 -16.00 -7.54 7.06
CA VAL A 23 -16.70 -6.47 6.33
C VAL A 23 -17.42 -7.05 5.12
N ASP A 24 -18.57 -6.48 4.78
CA ASP A 24 -19.34 -6.89 3.61
C ASP A 24 -18.76 -6.28 2.32
N ARG A 25 -18.25 -5.04 2.45
CA ARG A 25 -17.74 -4.25 1.34
C ARG A 25 -16.51 -3.45 1.76
N LEU A 26 -15.51 -3.41 0.89
CA LEU A 26 -14.28 -2.66 1.10
C LEU A 26 -14.23 -1.45 0.16
N VAL A 27 -13.79 -0.31 0.67
CA VAL A 27 -13.45 0.88 -0.09
C VAL A 27 -11.95 0.93 -0.23
N LEU A 28 -11.46 1.03 -1.47
CA LEU A 28 -10.03 1.09 -1.78
C LEU A 28 -9.71 2.45 -2.38
N LEU A 29 -8.77 3.18 -1.78
CA LEU A 29 -8.26 4.42 -2.37
C LEU A 29 -7.45 4.10 -3.62
N ARG A 30 -7.73 4.84 -4.70
CA ARG A 30 -6.96 4.83 -5.94
C ARG A 30 -6.35 6.20 -6.16
N PRO A 31 -5.03 6.30 -6.42
CA PRO A 31 -4.36 7.58 -6.65
C PRO A 31 -4.88 8.35 -7.88
N ALA A 32 -5.32 7.63 -8.91
CA ALA A 32 -5.92 8.18 -10.12
C ALA A 32 -6.90 7.17 -10.75
N GLU A 33 -7.66 7.61 -11.76
CA GLU A 33 -8.78 6.92 -12.41
C GLU A 33 -8.39 5.76 -13.36
N TYR A 34 -7.33 5.01 -13.04
CA TYR A 34 -6.96 3.77 -13.76
C TYR A 34 -7.60 2.53 -13.11
N PRO A 35 -7.87 1.46 -13.90
CA PRO A 35 -8.50 0.25 -13.38
C PRO A 35 -7.62 -0.43 -12.32
N PRO A 36 -8.21 -1.08 -11.31
CA PRO A 36 -7.47 -1.85 -10.33
C PRO A 36 -6.90 -3.12 -10.94
N GLU A 37 -5.79 -3.58 -10.36
CA GLU A 37 -5.13 -4.84 -10.69
C GLU A 37 -5.43 -5.90 -9.63
N GLY A 38 -4.97 -7.14 -9.88
CA GLY A 38 -5.07 -8.24 -8.93
C GLY A 38 -6.51 -8.59 -8.51
N VAL A 39 -6.67 -9.04 -7.26
CA VAL A 39 -7.94 -9.51 -6.69
C VAL A 39 -8.99 -8.39 -6.62
N ALA A 40 -8.56 -7.13 -6.49
CA ALA A 40 -9.46 -5.98 -6.43
C ALA A 40 -10.31 -5.84 -7.69
N ARG A 41 -9.78 -6.21 -8.87
CA ARG A 41 -10.51 -6.17 -10.13
C ARG A 41 -11.68 -7.14 -10.17
N GLU A 42 -11.48 -8.34 -9.64
CA GLU A 42 -12.52 -9.38 -9.58
C GLU A 42 -13.60 -8.98 -8.57
N LEU A 43 -13.19 -8.59 -7.37
CA LEU A 43 -14.09 -8.16 -6.30
C LEU A 43 -14.89 -6.89 -6.62
N LEU A 44 -14.33 -6.00 -7.46
CA LEU A 44 -15.05 -4.84 -7.97
C LEU A 44 -16.24 -5.26 -8.85
N ARG A 45 -16.07 -6.27 -9.72
CA ARG A 45 -17.15 -6.80 -10.56
C ARG A 45 -18.23 -7.49 -9.73
N GLU A 46 -17.85 -8.09 -8.61
CA GLU A 46 -18.75 -8.70 -7.63
C GLU A 46 -19.46 -7.67 -6.73
N GLY A 47 -19.10 -6.38 -6.82
CA GLY A 47 -19.66 -5.31 -5.98
C GLY A 47 -19.13 -5.28 -4.55
N ARG A 48 -18.17 -6.15 -4.21
CA ARG A 48 -17.55 -6.28 -2.88
C ARG A 48 -16.45 -5.25 -2.63
N VAL A 49 -15.89 -4.67 -3.70
CA VAL A 49 -14.99 -3.53 -3.63
C VAL A 49 -15.63 -2.31 -4.28
N ARG A 50 -15.46 -1.14 -3.66
CA ARG A 50 -15.71 0.18 -4.24
C ARG A 50 -14.38 0.92 -4.32
N LEU A 51 -14.21 1.73 -5.35
CA LEU A 51 -13.03 2.58 -5.49
C LEU A 51 -13.35 3.99 -5.01
N LEU A 52 -12.43 4.57 -4.25
CA LEU A 52 -12.45 5.95 -3.81
C LEU A 52 -11.36 6.68 -4.58
N TYR A 53 -11.74 7.71 -5.33
CA TYR A 53 -10.82 8.50 -6.14
C TYR A 53 -10.76 9.94 -5.61
N PRO A 54 -9.58 10.57 -5.62
CA PRO A 54 -9.51 12.03 -5.57
C PRO A 54 -10.08 12.62 -6.89
N PRO A 55 -10.20 13.95 -7.01
CA PRO A 55 -10.72 14.58 -8.23
C PRO A 55 -9.99 14.07 -9.49
N PRO A 56 -10.71 13.73 -10.56
CA PRO A 56 -10.12 13.09 -11.74
C PRO A 56 -9.07 13.97 -12.40
N LEU A 57 -8.02 13.36 -12.93
CA LEU A 57 -6.97 14.03 -13.71
C LEU A 57 -7.40 14.35 -15.14
N GLY A 58 -8.36 13.61 -15.69
CA GLY A 58 -8.89 13.82 -17.04
C GLY A 58 -7.80 13.65 -18.09
N GLU A 59 -7.57 14.68 -18.91
CA GLU A 59 -6.57 14.68 -19.99
C GLU A 59 -5.13 14.47 -19.48
N ARG A 60 -4.86 14.77 -18.20
CA ARG A 60 -3.53 14.60 -17.58
C ARG A 60 -3.27 13.18 -17.09
N LEU A 61 -4.23 12.27 -17.19
CA LEU A 61 -4.08 10.89 -16.69
C LEU A 61 -2.89 10.18 -17.34
N GLN A 62 -2.73 10.28 -18.67
CA GLN A 62 -1.64 9.60 -19.36
C GLN A 62 -0.28 10.14 -18.91
N ALA A 63 -0.11 11.46 -18.85
CA ALA A 63 1.12 12.08 -18.38
C ALA A 63 1.46 11.68 -16.93
N PHE A 64 0.44 11.55 -16.06
CA PHE A 64 0.62 11.03 -14.71
C PHE A 64 1.12 9.57 -14.70
N LEU A 65 0.54 8.70 -15.52
CA LEU A 65 0.97 7.30 -15.63
C LEU A 65 2.40 7.19 -16.18
N ASP A 66 2.76 8.04 -17.14
CA ASP A 66 4.11 8.12 -17.70
C ASP A 66 5.11 8.58 -16.63
N LEU A 67 4.75 9.58 -15.80
CA LEU A 67 5.57 10.02 -14.67
C LEU A 67 5.80 8.92 -13.64
N VAL A 68 4.75 8.21 -13.24
CA VAL A 68 4.87 7.09 -12.28
C VAL A 68 5.78 6.01 -12.85
N SER A 69 5.65 5.72 -14.15
CA SER A 69 6.50 4.71 -14.83
C SER A 69 7.95 5.18 -14.95
N GLY A 70 8.19 6.45 -15.26
CA GLY A 70 9.54 7.03 -15.29
C GLY A 70 10.23 6.97 -13.92
N TYR A 71 9.51 7.24 -12.82
CA TYR A 71 10.06 7.07 -11.47
C TYR A 71 10.37 5.61 -11.14
N GLU A 72 9.55 4.68 -11.59
CA GLU A 72 9.76 3.26 -11.40
C GLU A 72 10.98 2.74 -12.17
N GLU A 73 11.14 3.14 -13.43
CA GLU A 73 12.31 2.84 -14.26
C GLU A 73 13.58 3.44 -13.66
N TRP A 74 13.53 4.71 -13.26
CA TRP A 74 14.64 5.36 -12.58
C TRP A 74 15.03 4.62 -11.29
N GLY A 75 14.03 4.23 -10.48
CA GLY A 75 14.24 3.44 -9.28
C GLY A 75 14.91 2.10 -9.55
N GLN A 76 14.57 1.42 -10.67
CA GLN A 76 15.22 0.18 -11.09
C GLN A 76 16.67 0.41 -11.53
N TRP A 77 16.94 1.45 -12.31
CA TRP A 77 18.29 1.81 -12.74
C TRP A 77 19.21 2.09 -11.56
N MET A 78 18.70 2.75 -10.53
CA MET A 78 19.44 3.08 -9.31
C MET A 78 19.66 1.89 -8.37
N ARG A 79 19.14 0.68 -8.67
CA ARG A 79 19.47 -0.53 -7.90
C ARG A 79 20.88 -1.05 -8.20
N ASP A 80 21.42 -0.70 -9.36
CA ASP A 80 22.77 -1.10 -9.76
C ASP A 80 23.82 -0.16 -9.12
N PRO A 81 24.75 -0.68 -8.29
CA PRO A 81 25.83 0.12 -7.71
C PRO A 81 26.68 0.85 -8.75
N GLU A 82 26.85 0.29 -9.95
CA GLU A 82 27.62 0.91 -11.04
C GLU A 82 26.90 2.15 -11.59
N ASN A 83 25.57 2.06 -11.77
CA ASN A 83 24.75 3.20 -12.16
C ASN A 83 24.75 4.28 -11.08
N LEU A 84 24.62 3.91 -9.80
CA LEU A 84 24.73 4.85 -8.68
C LEU A 84 26.09 5.58 -8.65
N ALA A 85 27.17 4.89 -9.00
CA ALA A 85 28.51 5.48 -9.08
C ALA A 85 28.63 6.48 -10.24
N LEU A 86 28.02 6.19 -11.40
CA LEU A 86 27.97 7.10 -12.55
C LEU A 86 27.26 8.42 -12.21
N PHE A 87 26.14 8.36 -11.47
CA PHE A 87 25.37 9.56 -11.10
C PHE A 87 26.01 10.41 -10.00
N LYS A 88 26.83 9.82 -9.12
CA LYS A 88 27.62 10.61 -8.15
C LYS A 88 28.62 11.56 -8.82
N GLY A 89 28.98 11.32 -10.09
CA GLY A 89 29.88 12.18 -10.88
C GLY A 89 29.20 13.17 -11.81
N LEU A 90 27.88 13.08 -12.02
CA LEU A 90 27.12 13.87 -13.01
C LEU A 90 25.70 14.19 -12.50
N PRO A 91 25.55 15.16 -11.57
CA PRO A 91 24.25 15.51 -10.97
C PRO A 91 23.21 16.04 -11.99
N GLU A 92 23.67 16.62 -13.09
CA GLU A 92 22.83 17.30 -14.10
C GLU A 92 21.89 16.33 -14.85
N PHE A 93 22.31 15.10 -15.13
CA PHE A 93 21.52 14.13 -15.90
C PHE A 93 20.33 13.54 -15.12
N ALA A 94 20.44 13.44 -13.79
CA ALA A 94 19.36 12.95 -12.95
C ALA A 94 18.22 13.98 -12.82
N GLU A 95 18.58 15.28 -12.81
CA GLU A 95 17.61 16.36 -12.74
C GLU A 95 16.89 16.58 -14.07
N GLU A 96 17.56 16.46 -15.22
CA GLU A 96 16.95 16.71 -16.54
C GLU A 96 15.78 15.76 -16.84
N SER A 97 15.94 14.44 -16.64
CA SER A 97 14.89 13.46 -16.98
C SER A 97 13.63 13.61 -16.13
N VAL A 98 13.79 13.88 -14.83
CA VAL A 98 12.66 14.11 -13.92
C VAL A 98 12.03 15.49 -14.17
N SER A 99 12.85 16.49 -14.48
CA SER A 99 12.39 17.87 -14.77
C SER A 99 11.64 17.99 -16.08
N GLU A 100 11.98 17.21 -17.10
CA GLU A 100 11.27 17.16 -18.38
C GLU A 100 9.87 16.55 -18.23
N ILE A 101 9.74 15.46 -17.47
CA ILE A 101 8.43 14.85 -17.20
C ILE A 101 7.60 15.76 -16.27
N LYS A 102 8.23 16.41 -15.28
CA LYS A 102 7.57 17.45 -14.46
C LYS A 102 7.06 18.62 -15.31
N ARG A 103 7.84 19.09 -16.28
CA ARG A 103 7.44 20.16 -17.23
C ARG A 103 6.20 19.77 -18.03
N ALA A 104 6.07 18.52 -18.45
CA ALA A 104 4.92 18.03 -19.21
C ALA A 104 3.60 18.02 -18.40
N LEU A 105 3.66 17.83 -17.09
CA LEU A 105 2.47 17.78 -16.21
C LEU A 105 1.98 19.14 -15.73
N VAL A 106 2.91 20.06 -15.52
CA VAL A 106 2.65 21.35 -14.87
C VAL A 106 2.50 22.48 -15.89
N GLY A 107 3.02 22.29 -17.11
CA GLY A 107 3.19 23.35 -18.08
C GLY A 107 4.35 24.26 -17.69
N ASP A 108 4.89 25.00 -18.67
CA ASP A 108 6.12 25.82 -18.54
C ASP A 108 6.02 26.97 -17.52
N GLN A 109 4.89 27.14 -16.83
CA GLN A 109 4.58 28.31 -16.01
C GLN A 109 4.71 28.12 -14.49
N SER A 110 4.93 26.91 -13.95
CA SER A 110 5.10 26.76 -12.49
C SER A 110 6.21 25.81 -12.06
N LEU A 111 7.43 26.09 -12.51
CA LEU A 111 8.67 25.51 -11.95
C LEU A 111 8.98 25.96 -10.49
N GLY A 112 8.07 26.68 -9.82
CA GLY A 112 8.31 27.30 -8.52
C GLY A 112 7.84 26.52 -7.28
N GLU A 113 6.74 25.77 -7.37
CA GLU A 113 6.19 25.03 -6.22
C GLU A 113 5.70 23.65 -6.65
N GLU A 114 6.27 22.59 -6.06
CA GLU A 114 5.79 21.22 -6.27
C GLU A 114 4.35 21.11 -5.76
N ASP A 115 3.39 20.74 -6.63
CA ASP A 115 2.01 20.45 -6.20
C ASP A 115 2.03 19.28 -5.19
N PRO A 116 1.72 19.53 -3.90
CA PRO A 116 1.81 18.52 -2.85
C PRO A 116 0.78 17.39 -3.05
N VAL A 117 -0.32 17.67 -3.75
CA VAL A 117 -1.37 16.71 -4.08
C VAL A 117 -0.88 15.78 -5.17
N LEU A 118 -0.31 16.31 -6.24
CA LEU A 118 0.28 15.51 -7.31
C LEU A 118 1.38 14.59 -6.75
N ARG A 119 2.26 15.12 -5.89
CA ARG A 119 3.30 14.32 -5.23
C ARG A 119 2.71 13.20 -4.37
N ALA A 120 1.65 13.48 -3.61
CA ALA A 120 0.97 12.47 -2.83
C ALA A 120 0.36 11.35 -3.71
N ARG A 121 -0.27 11.71 -4.84
CA ARG A 121 -0.78 10.72 -5.81
C ARG A 121 0.34 9.86 -6.38
N VAL A 122 1.46 10.46 -6.78
CA VAL A 122 2.62 9.73 -7.33
C VAL A 122 3.17 8.75 -6.29
N LEU A 123 3.37 9.21 -5.05
CA LEU A 123 3.87 8.34 -3.96
C LEU A 123 2.95 7.15 -3.70
N LEU A 124 1.64 7.37 -3.63
CA LEU A 124 0.69 6.29 -3.40
C LEU A 124 0.54 5.35 -4.61
N ALA A 125 0.75 5.84 -5.84
CA ALA A 125 0.77 5.00 -7.04
C ALA A 125 2.02 4.14 -7.10
N LEU A 126 3.18 4.68 -6.73
CA LEU A 126 4.43 3.90 -6.60
C LEU A 126 4.32 2.86 -5.49
N ALA A 127 3.71 3.22 -4.35
CA ALA A 127 3.42 2.30 -3.26
C ALA A 127 2.49 1.16 -3.70
N GLU A 128 1.43 1.48 -4.46
CA GLU A 128 0.53 0.47 -5.03
C GLU A 128 1.26 -0.52 -5.94
N ARG A 129 2.10 -0.02 -6.86
CA ARG A 129 2.91 -0.87 -7.76
C ARG A 129 3.92 -1.72 -7.00
N LEU A 130 4.52 -1.17 -5.93
CA LEU A 130 5.43 -1.91 -5.07
C LEU A 130 4.70 -3.06 -4.38
N ASP A 131 3.53 -2.80 -3.79
CA ASP A 131 2.74 -3.82 -3.10
C ASP A 131 2.31 -4.94 -4.06
N ALA A 132 1.87 -4.59 -5.28
CA ALA A 132 1.54 -5.56 -6.32
C ALA A 132 2.73 -6.43 -6.73
N ARG A 133 3.92 -5.82 -6.87
CA ARG A 133 5.16 -6.55 -7.18
C ARG A 133 5.60 -7.46 -6.04
N LEU A 134 5.47 -7.02 -4.80
CA LEU A 134 5.79 -7.84 -3.63
C LEU A 134 4.88 -9.07 -3.56
N GLU A 135 3.56 -8.90 -3.76
CA GLU A 135 2.64 -10.03 -3.83
C GLU A 135 3.01 -11.01 -4.96
N ALA A 136 3.32 -10.50 -6.16
CA ALA A 136 3.73 -11.35 -7.28
C ALA A 136 5.02 -12.15 -6.98
N LEU A 137 5.99 -11.53 -6.30
CA LEU A 137 7.23 -12.19 -5.87
C LEU A 137 6.96 -13.25 -4.81
N ASP A 138 6.07 -13.00 -3.85
CA ASP A 138 5.68 -13.97 -2.82
C ASP A 138 4.99 -15.20 -3.46
N GLU A 139 4.10 -14.98 -4.43
CA GLU A 139 3.49 -16.07 -5.19
C GLU A 139 4.52 -16.90 -5.97
N GLU A 140 5.50 -16.24 -6.62
CA GLU A 140 6.56 -16.91 -7.36
C GLU A 140 7.48 -17.72 -6.44
N LEU A 141 7.87 -17.14 -5.29
CA LEU A 141 8.66 -17.81 -4.27
C LEU A 141 7.95 -19.07 -3.77
N ALA A 142 6.66 -18.97 -3.43
CA ALA A 142 5.86 -20.11 -2.98
C ALA A 142 5.77 -21.24 -4.03
N ARG A 143 5.66 -20.87 -5.32
CA ARG A 143 5.67 -21.84 -6.44
C ARG A 143 7.04 -22.53 -6.56
N LEU A 144 8.13 -21.77 -6.45
CA LEU A 144 9.49 -22.32 -6.50
C LEU A 144 9.79 -23.23 -5.30
N GLU A 145 9.34 -22.86 -4.09
CA GLU A 145 9.45 -23.73 -2.92
C GLU A 145 8.71 -25.05 -3.10
N THR A 146 7.49 -24.99 -3.65
CA THR A 146 6.68 -26.19 -3.91
C THR A 146 7.38 -27.10 -4.92
N ARG A 147 7.85 -26.53 -6.03
CA ARG A 147 8.60 -27.27 -7.05
C ARG A 147 9.90 -27.87 -6.50
N SER A 148 10.61 -27.14 -5.65
CA SER A 148 11.82 -27.62 -4.96
C SER A 148 11.50 -28.80 -4.03
N ARG A 149 10.40 -28.74 -3.26
CA ARG A 149 9.93 -29.85 -2.42
C ARG A 149 9.55 -31.06 -3.26
N ASP A 150 8.86 -30.87 -4.37
CA ASP A 150 8.44 -31.97 -5.25
C ASP A 150 9.63 -32.64 -5.95
N LEU A 151 10.59 -31.85 -6.43
CA LEU A 151 11.85 -32.37 -6.96
C LEU A 151 12.65 -33.12 -5.90
N SER A 152 12.68 -32.59 -4.66
CA SER A 152 13.34 -33.26 -3.53
C SER A 152 12.72 -34.62 -3.25
N ARG A 153 11.37 -34.70 -3.19
CA ARG A 153 10.64 -35.98 -3.04
C ARG A 153 10.91 -36.93 -4.20
N TYR A 154 10.94 -36.43 -5.43
CA TYR A 154 11.19 -37.25 -6.62
C TYR A 154 12.61 -37.83 -6.65
N ILE A 155 13.63 -37.06 -6.25
CA ILE A 155 15.04 -37.47 -6.30
C ILE A 155 15.41 -38.36 -5.10
N LEU A 156 14.96 -38.01 -3.89
CA LEU A 156 15.37 -38.67 -2.65
C LEU A 156 14.42 -39.79 -2.20
N GLY A 157 13.21 -39.86 -2.78
CA GLY A 157 12.13 -40.71 -2.28
C GLY A 157 11.56 -40.22 -0.94
N ASP A 158 10.41 -40.78 -0.51
CA ASP A 158 9.74 -40.42 0.76
C ASP A 158 10.57 -40.76 2.02
N THR A 159 11.70 -41.45 1.88
CA THR A 159 12.44 -42.06 2.98
C THR A 159 13.57 -41.21 3.55
N ILE A 160 13.86 -40.04 2.97
CA ILE A 160 15.01 -39.25 3.41
C ILE A 160 14.59 -37.80 3.66
N GLY A 161 14.38 -37.46 4.93
CA GLY A 161 14.14 -36.09 5.42
C GLY A 161 15.32 -35.12 5.24
N VAL A 162 16.22 -35.40 4.30
CA VAL A 162 17.35 -34.54 3.96
C VAL A 162 16.81 -33.50 2.98
N ARG A 163 16.43 -32.34 3.53
CA ARG A 163 16.27 -31.14 2.72
C ARG A 163 17.61 -30.88 2.03
N PHE A 164 17.60 -30.60 0.72
CA PHE A 164 18.79 -30.05 0.07
C PHE A 164 19.29 -28.89 0.95
N PRO A 165 20.60 -28.82 1.24
CA PRO A 165 21.16 -27.66 1.92
C PRO A 165 20.67 -26.41 1.19
N ARG A 166 20.08 -25.47 1.94
CA ARG A 166 19.59 -24.19 1.41
C ARG A 166 20.79 -23.43 0.83
N TRP A 167 21.14 -23.71 -0.42
CA TRP A 167 22.14 -22.98 -1.20
C TRP A 167 21.60 -21.65 -1.74
N VAL A 168 20.36 -21.33 -1.36
CA VAL A 168 19.61 -20.16 -1.81
C VAL A 168 19.48 -19.25 -0.60
N THR A 169 20.01 -18.05 -0.77
CA THR A 169 19.81 -16.79 -0.02
C THR A 169 18.93 -16.92 1.22
N GLU A 170 19.43 -16.49 2.39
CA GLU A 170 18.60 -16.35 3.59
C GLU A 170 17.30 -15.65 3.22
N ILE A 171 16.19 -16.38 3.35
CA ILE A 171 14.86 -15.81 3.17
C ILE A 171 14.69 -14.82 4.31
N GLN A 172 14.90 -13.54 4.04
CA GLN A 172 14.47 -12.51 4.96
C GLN A 172 12.95 -12.56 4.99
N GLU A 173 12.39 -12.80 6.18
CA GLU A 173 10.95 -12.68 6.36
C GLU A 173 10.55 -11.25 5.98
N PRO A 174 9.53 -11.07 5.13
CA PRO A 174 9.09 -9.74 4.75
C PRO A 174 8.68 -8.98 6.03
N PRO A 175 8.99 -7.67 6.13
CA PRO A 175 8.56 -6.88 7.27
C PRO A 175 7.03 -6.90 7.40
N LEU A 176 6.54 -6.96 8.65
CA LEU A 176 5.11 -6.95 8.95
C LEU A 176 4.45 -5.61 8.60
N ASP A 177 5.21 -4.52 8.73
CA ASP A 177 4.77 -3.17 8.35
C ASP A 177 4.95 -2.91 6.85
N LEU A 178 4.08 -2.08 6.30
CA LEU A 178 4.16 -1.64 4.91
C LEU A 178 5.45 -0.84 4.68
N PRO A 179 6.12 -1.02 3.52
CA PRO A 179 7.28 -0.24 3.16
C PRO A 179 6.98 1.26 3.17
N ALA A 180 7.83 2.05 3.84
CA ALA A 180 7.72 3.51 3.94
C ALA A 180 6.37 4.00 4.49
N LEU A 181 5.83 3.32 5.52
CA LEU A 181 4.56 3.64 6.15
C LEU A 181 4.36 5.14 6.42
N GLU A 182 5.28 5.81 7.12
CA GLU A 182 5.19 7.25 7.41
C GLU A 182 4.98 8.12 6.16
N VAL A 183 5.68 7.81 5.07
CA VAL A 183 5.55 8.54 3.79
C VAL A 183 4.17 8.32 3.18
N ARG A 184 3.63 7.09 3.30
CA ARG A 184 2.27 6.77 2.84
C ARG A 184 1.24 7.53 3.66
N LEU A 185 1.38 7.57 4.98
CA LEU A 185 0.45 8.28 5.88
C LEU A 185 0.41 9.79 5.58
N LEU A 186 1.58 10.41 5.35
CA LEU A 186 1.65 11.80 4.90
C LEU A 186 1.00 12.03 3.53
N ALA A 187 1.17 11.10 2.59
CA ALA A 187 0.53 11.19 1.28
C ALA A 187 -1.00 11.05 1.39
N TRP A 188 -1.49 10.13 2.21
CA TRP A 188 -2.91 10.00 2.55
C TRP A 188 -3.48 11.28 3.14
N ALA A 189 -2.83 11.84 4.16
CA ALA A 189 -3.25 13.06 4.82
C ALA A 189 -3.40 14.25 3.84
N ARG A 190 -2.56 14.31 2.81
CA ARG A 190 -2.66 15.33 1.74
C ARG A 190 -3.83 15.10 0.78
N LEU A 191 -4.26 13.86 0.57
CA LEU A 191 -5.38 13.53 -0.32
C LEU A 191 -6.74 13.58 0.36
N VAL A 192 -6.81 13.25 1.64
CA VAL A 192 -8.06 13.18 2.44
C VAL A 192 -8.97 14.39 2.25
N PRO A 193 -8.50 15.66 2.28
CA PRO A 193 -9.37 16.83 2.08
C PRO A 193 -10.07 16.89 0.72
N LEU A 194 -9.56 16.16 -0.27
CA LEU A 194 -10.08 16.12 -1.64
C LEU A 194 -11.01 14.93 -1.88
N LEU A 195 -11.12 14.00 -0.92
CA LEU A 195 -11.94 12.80 -1.06
C LEU A 195 -13.40 13.14 -0.77
N PRO A 196 -14.35 12.67 -1.60
CA PRO A 196 -15.75 13.07 -1.50
C PRO A 196 -16.43 12.53 -0.23
N GLU A 197 -16.23 11.25 0.09
CA GLU A 197 -16.86 10.59 1.24
C GLU A 197 -15.96 9.47 1.74
N ILE A 198 -15.50 9.62 2.99
CA ILE A 198 -14.64 8.66 3.69
C ILE A 198 -15.53 7.86 4.65
N PRO A 199 -15.59 6.52 4.53
CA PRO A 199 -16.35 5.69 5.45
C PRO A 199 -15.93 5.88 6.91
N GLU A 200 -16.91 5.85 7.82
CA GLU A 200 -16.67 5.91 9.28
C GLU A 200 -16.00 4.66 9.85
N THR A 201 -15.83 3.61 9.04
CA THR A 201 -15.11 2.40 9.41
C THR A 201 -13.82 2.29 8.61
N LEU A 202 -12.70 2.13 9.30
CA LEU A 202 -11.39 1.86 8.72
C LEU A 202 -11.00 0.41 9.00
N PHE A 203 -10.32 -0.21 8.05
CA PHE A 203 -9.70 -1.52 8.20
C PHE A 203 -8.20 -1.39 7.96
N THR A 204 -7.39 -1.94 8.86
CA THR A 204 -5.93 -1.91 8.77
C THR A 204 -5.32 -3.21 9.32
N ASP A 205 -4.25 -3.67 8.71
CA ASP A 205 -3.34 -4.70 9.23
C ASP A 205 -2.05 -4.08 9.84
N GLN A 206 -1.95 -2.75 9.84
CA GLN A 206 -0.82 -1.99 10.38
C GLN A 206 -1.04 -1.69 11.85
N VAL A 207 -0.54 -2.57 12.73
CA VAL A 207 -0.67 -2.46 14.19
C VAL A 207 0.04 -1.21 14.74
N SER A 208 1.10 -0.78 14.07
CA SER A 208 1.83 0.46 14.36
C SER A 208 0.94 1.70 14.43
N LEU A 209 -0.19 1.73 13.72
CA LEU A 209 -1.16 2.82 13.78
C LEU A 209 -1.91 2.93 15.12
N GLU A 210 -2.00 1.84 15.89
CA GLU A 210 -2.61 1.88 17.23
C GLU A 210 -1.80 2.80 18.15
N GLU A 211 -0.47 2.75 18.04
CA GLU A 211 0.45 3.63 18.78
C GLU A 211 0.42 5.07 18.27
N GLU A 212 0.32 5.28 16.95
CA GLU A 212 0.19 6.63 16.38
C GLU A 212 -1.08 7.34 16.87
N TRP A 213 -2.16 6.60 17.10
CA TRP A 213 -3.44 7.15 17.53
C TRP A 213 -3.70 7.05 19.03
N LYS A 214 -2.70 6.68 19.83
CA LYS A 214 -2.85 6.47 21.28
C LYS A 214 -3.36 7.69 22.05
N GLU A 215 -3.03 8.89 21.59
CA GLU A 215 -3.43 10.16 22.22
C GLU A 215 -4.89 10.54 21.88
N VAL A 216 -5.50 9.86 20.90
CA VAL A 216 -6.90 10.07 20.53
C VAL A 216 -7.78 9.27 21.48
N SER A 217 -8.78 9.92 22.06
CA SER A 217 -9.74 9.24 22.94
C SER A 217 -10.40 8.07 22.21
N ALA A 218 -10.24 6.87 22.77
CA ALA A 218 -10.66 5.63 22.15
C ALA A 218 -11.30 4.67 23.16
N LYS A 219 -12.19 3.81 22.65
CA LYS A 219 -12.82 2.73 23.41
C LYS A 219 -12.72 1.43 22.63
N CYS A 220 -12.09 0.41 23.22
CA CYS A 220 -12.13 -0.95 22.66
C CYS A 220 -13.58 -1.47 22.68
N LEU A 221 -14.10 -1.85 21.52
CA LEU A 221 -15.46 -2.37 21.36
C LEU A 221 -15.47 -3.89 21.48
N SER A 222 -14.52 -4.57 20.83
CA SER A 222 -14.39 -6.02 20.91
C SER A 222 -13.00 -6.49 20.49
N GLU A 223 -12.59 -7.64 20.99
CA GLU A 223 -11.46 -8.41 20.49
C GLU A 223 -11.93 -9.85 20.25
N LYS A 224 -11.69 -10.39 19.06
CA LYS A 224 -12.17 -11.70 18.63
C LYS A 224 -11.07 -12.46 17.89
N THR A 225 -11.01 -13.76 18.10
CA THR A 225 -10.12 -14.65 17.34
C THR A 225 -10.86 -15.18 16.11
N LEU A 226 -10.39 -14.85 14.90
CA LEU A 226 -10.96 -15.39 13.66
C LEU A 226 -10.41 -16.79 13.36
N THR A 227 -9.11 -16.95 13.51
CA THR A 227 -8.40 -18.23 13.34
C THR A 227 -7.31 -18.33 14.40
N PRO A 228 -6.71 -19.51 14.64
CA PRO A 228 -5.65 -19.64 15.66
C PRO A 228 -4.47 -18.66 15.49
N ARG A 229 -4.27 -18.11 14.29
CA ARG A 229 -3.18 -17.17 13.97
C ARG A 229 -3.65 -15.73 13.75
N ILE A 230 -4.96 -15.49 13.72
CA ILE A 230 -5.52 -14.19 13.34
C ILE A 230 -6.53 -13.75 14.38
N ARG A 231 -6.24 -12.60 14.98
CA ARG A 231 -7.14 -11.89 15.89
C ARG A 231 -7.59 -10.59 15.25
N ILE A 232 -8.73 -10.11 15.68
CA ILE A 232 -9.27 -8.82 15.29
C ILE A 232 -9.57 -8.02 16.53
N ARG A 233 -9.17 -6.76 16.51
CA ARG A 233 -9.51 -5.78 17.53
C ARG A 233 -10.28 -4.63 16.89
N GLU A 234 -11.46 -4.36 17.42
CA GLU A 234 -12.31 -3.25 17.01
C GLU A 234 -12.21 -2.12 18.04
N ILE A 235 -11.77 -0.95 17.62
CA ILE A 235 -11.60 0.23 18.47
C ILE A 235 -12.48 1.37 17.93
N LEU A 236 -13.19 2.07 18.80
CA LEU A 236 -13.95 3.28 18.47
C LEU A 236 -13.18 4.51 18.92
N TYR A 237 -12.71 5.30 17.98
CA TYR A 237 -12.04 6.58 18.22
C TYR A 237 -13.06 7.72 18.18
N GLN A 238 -12.97 8.65 19.14
CA GLN A 238 -13.81 9.85 19.25
C GLN A 238 -13.30 10.99 18.34
N ALA A 239 -13.12 10.67 17.06
CA ALA A 239 -12.72 11.60 16.01
C ALA A 239 -13.35 11.18 14.68
N SER A 240 -13.55 12.13 13.77
CA SER A 240 -13.96 11.82 12.41
C SER A 240 -12.86 11.06 11.65
N SER A 241 -13.25 10.29 10.64
CA SER A 241 -12.29 9.48 9.89
C SER A 241 -11.31 10.36 9.13
N ALA A 242 -11.77 11.47 8.56
CA ALA A 242 -10.91 12.47 7.93
C ALA A 242 -9.85 13.01 8.91
N SER A 243 -10.22 13.30 10.17
CA SER A 243 -9.25 13.78 11.16
C SER A 243 -8.23 12.72 11.57
N LEU A 244 -8.64 11.46 11.75
CA LEU A 244 -7.70 10.38 12.05
C LEU A 244 -6.68 10.15 10.93
N LEU A 245 -7.14 10.19 9.68
CA LEU A 245 -6.29 10.01 8.50
C LEU A 245 -5.35 11.21 8.26
N CYS A 246 -5.67 12.39 8.82
CA CYS A 246 -4.88 13.61 8.67
C CYS A 246 -3.97 13.94 9.87
N LEU A 247 -3.95 13.10 10.90
CA LEU A 247 -3.41 13.43 12.23
C LEU A 247 -1.94 13.91 12.19
N GLN A 248 -1.14 13.37 11.28
CA GLN A 248 0.27 13.76 11.09
C GLN A 248 0.45 15.18 10.50
N THR A 249 -0.51 15.66 9.71
CA THR A 249 -0.43 16.98 9.05
C THR A 249 -1.28 18.04 9.75
N ASN A 250 -2.34 17.62 10.43
CA ASN A 250 -3.25 18.50 11.12
C ASN A 250 -3.74 17.82 12.41
N PRO A 251 -3.16 18.16 13.58
CA PRO A 251 -3.52 17.52 14.84
C PRO A 251 -4.89 17.98 15.37
N SER A 252 -5.57 18.93 14.69
CA SER A 252 -6.91 19.32 15.10
C SER A 252 -7.92 18.20 14.81
N LEU A 253 -8.44 17.61 15.89
CA LEU A 253 -9.45 16.57 15.81
C LEU A 253 -10.82 17.22 15.63
N SER A 254 -11.46 16.94 14.49
CA SER A 254 -12.88 17.26 14.30
C SER A 254 -13.74 16.22 15.02
N PRO A 255 -14.85 16.65 15.65
CA PRO A 255 -15.72 15.74 16.36
C PRO A 255 -16.30 14.69 15.41
N GLY A 256 -16.37 13.45 15.88
CA GLY A 256 -16.89 12.33 15.11
C GLY A 256 -16.69 11.01 15.85
N SER A 257 -17.05 9.92 15.21
CA SER A 257 -16.82 8.58 15.72
C SER A 257 -16.35 7.69 14.58
N THR A 258 -15.14 7.18 14.68
CA THR A 258 -14.56 6.28 13.68
C THR A 258 -14.29 4.93 14.29
N ARG A 259 -14.83 3.88 13.67
CA ARG A 259 -14.52 2.50 14.03
C ARG A 259 -13.28 2.07 13.25
N VAL A 260 -12.27 1.57 13.94
CA VAL A 260 -11.09 0.98 13.31
C VAL A 260 -11.05 -0.51 13.64
N ILE A 261 -10.89 -1.32 12.60
CA ILE A 261 -10.75 -2.77 12.68
C ILE A 261 -9.28 -3.09 12.41
N PHE A 262 -8.56 -3.51 13.45
CA PHE A 262 -7.18 -3.95 13.37
C PHE A 262 -7.12 -5.46 13.15
N LEU A 263 -6.43 -5.89 12.11
CA LEU A 263 -6.07 -7.28 11.87
C LEU A 263 -4.74 -7.58 12.56
N LEU A 264 -4.79 -8.38 13.62
CA LEU A 264 -3.63 -8.77 14.41
C LEU A 264 -3.20 -10.18 14.00
N SER A 265 -2.13 -10.27 13.21
CA SER A 265 -1.51 -11.55 12.86
C SER A 265 -0.51 -11.95 13.95
N SER A 266 -0.60 -13.19 14.44
CA SER A 266 0.43 -13.76 15.30
C SER A 266 1.63 -14.20 14.45
N PRO A 267 2.87 -13.88 14.86
CA PRO A 267 4.08 -14.37 14.20
C PRO A 267 4.16 -15.91 14.27
#